data_AF-A0A1F4ZRW0-F1
#
_entry.id   AF-A0A1F4ZRW0-F1
#
_cell.length_a   1.000
_cell.length_b   1.000
_cell.length_c   1.000
_cell.angle_alpha   90.00
_cell.angle_beta   90.00
_cell.angle_gamma   90.00
#
_symmetry.space_group_name_H-M   'P 1'
#
loop_
_entity.id
_entity.type
_entity.pdbx_description
1 polymer ?
#
loop_
_entity_poly.entity_id
_entity_poly.type
_entity_poly.pdbx_seq_one_letter_code
_entity_poly.pdbx_strand_id
1 'polypeptide(L)'
;MSTNLVTSSQITDELIRQLNQKNESQVGDADVLEGEVVGDSASSSSVQSSASTFPADSSPEKELRSRIESGEWDNLDDLEAFKARTPEGQLMARTEALDFRVRQLELRLPMLLNEHLHDAYIQVLKKIHALRKTKGAIFYYFYKDSGQRDLGDGR
;
A
#
# COMPACT_ATOMS: atom_id res chain seq x y z
N MET A 1 -22.75 9.12 -31.94
CA MET A 1 -21.72 8.16 -31.52
C MET A 1 -21.17 8.67 -30.19
N SER A 2 -21.41 7.93 -29.10
CA SER A 2 -21.08 8.37 -27.75
C SER A 2 -19.58 8.18 -27.49
N THR A 3 -18.88 9.28 -27.21
CA THR A 3 -17.47 9.28 -26.82
C THR A 3 -17.38 8.92 -25.34
N ASN A 4 -16.97 7.69 -25.03
CA ASN A 4 -16.63 7.31 -23.65
C ASN A 4 -15.35 8.04 -23.24
N LEU A 5 -15.50 9.05 -22.39
CA LEU A 5 -14.38 9.73 -21.73
C LEU A 5 -13.81 8.77 -20.67
N VAL A 6 -12.73 8.07 -21.02
CA VAL A 6 -11.96 7.28 -20.06
C VAL A 6 -11.13 8.25 -19.22
N THR A 7 -11.49 8.41 -17.95
CA THR A 7 -10.80 9.33 -17.03
C THR A 7 -9.53 8.69 -16.48
N SER A 8 -8.47 9.46 -16.27
CA SER A 8 -7.18 8.98 -15.73
C SER A 8 -7.32 8.19 -14.42
N SER A 9 -8.34 8.48 -13.60
CA SER A 9 -8.69 7.72 -12.41
C SER A 9 -9.05 6.25 -12.70
N GLN A 10 -9.79 5.98 -13.77
CA GLN A 10 -10.18 4.62 -14.17
C GLN A 10 -8.98 3.80 -14.66
N ILE A 11 -7.97 4.47 -15.22
CA ILE A 11 -6.74 3.85 -15.69
C ILE A 11 -5.89 3.40 -14.50
N THR A 12 -5.77 4.24 -13.47
CA THR A 12 -4.99 3.93 -12.26
C THR A 12 -5.56 2.76 -11.47
N ASP A 13 -6.89 2.70 -11.31
CA ASP A 13 -7.57 1.65 -10.55
C ASP A 13 -7.42 0.27 -11.21
N GLU A 14 -7.58 0.20 -12.53
CA GLU A 14 -7.40 -1.04 -13.28
C GLU A 14 -5.93 -1.49 -13.29
N LEU A 15 -4.98 -0.54 -13.31
CA LEU A 15 -3.55 -0.84 -13.22
C LEU A 15 -3.17 -1.42 -11.86
N ILE A 16 -3.70 -0.86 -10.77
CA ILE A 16 -3.46 -1.35 -9.40
C ILE A 16 -4.05 -2.75 -9.24
N ARG A 17 -5.26 -2.98 -9.77
CA ARG A 17 -5.93 -4.29 -9.72
C ARG A 17 -5.14 -5.36 -10.47
N GLN A 18 -4.61 -5.04 -11.66
CA GLN A 18 -3.78 -5.96 -12.45
C GLN A 18 -2.44 -6.29 -11.78
N LEU A 19 -1.84 -5.33 -11.08
CA LEU A 19 -0.57 -5.52 -10.36
C LEU A 19 -0.76 -6.40 -9.12
N ASN A 20 -1.88 -6.25 -8.42
CA ASN A 20 -2.24 -7.09 -7.28
C ASN A 20 -2.56 -8.54 -7.72
N GLN A 21 -3.36 -8.72 -8.76
CA GLN A 21 -3.63 -10.07 -9.32
C GLN A 21 -2.33 -10.78 -9.76
N LYS A 22 -1.39 -10.04 -10.35
CA LYS A 22 -0.12 -10.62 -10.77
C LYS A 22 0.75 -11.03 -9.58
N ASN A 23 0.72 -10.29 -8.47
CA ASN A 23 1.44 -10.66 -7.26
C ASN A 23 0.80 -11.85 -6.54
N GLU A 24 -0.54 -11.91 -6.48
CA GLU A 24 -1.27 -13.05 -5.90
C GLU A 24 -1.06 -14.34 -6.70
N SER A 25 -1.09 -14.26 -8.04
CA SER A 25 -0.84 -15.42 -8.93
C SER A 25 0.59 -15.96 -8.90
N GLN A 26 1.55 -15.25 -8.29
CA GLN A 26 2.93 -15.72 -8.10
C GLN A 26 3.17 -16.33 -6.71
N VAL A 27 2.17 -16.31 -5.82
CA VAL A 27 2.19 -17.07 -4.57
C VAL A 27 1.64 -18.46 -4.88
N GLY A 28 2.49 -19.32 -5.45
CA GLY A 28 2.17 -20.74 -5.64
C GLY A 28 2.00 -21.44 -4.29
N ASP A 29 0.96 -22.27 -4.23
CA ASP A 29 0.54 -23.11 -3.10
C ASP A 29 1.74 -23.76 -2.39
N ALA A 30 1.95 -23.40 -1.13
CA ALA A 30 2.86 -24.10 -0.23
C ALA A 30 2.15 -24.34 1.11
N ASP A 31 1.63 -25.57 1.23
CA ASP A 31 1.30 -26.33 2.43
C ASP A 31 0.72 -25.55 3.63
N VAL A 32 -0.61 -25.49 3.67
CA VAL A 32 -1.37 -25.34 4.92
C VAL A 32 -1.30 -26.68 5.66
N LEU A 33 -0.34 -26.83 6.57
CA LEU A 33 -0.35 -27.92 7.53
C LEU A 33 -1.35 -27.59 8.65
N GLU A 34 -2.46 -28.34 8.66
CA GLU A 34 -3.44 -28.37 9.75
C GLU A 34 -2.79 -28.87 11.04
N GLY A 35 -2.53 -27.94 11.98
CA GLY A 35 -2.10 -28.25 13.33
C GLY A 35 -3.28 -28.21 14.29
N GLU A 36 -3.61 -29.35 14.88
CA GLU A 36 -4.59 -29.54 15.95
C GLU A 36 -4.29 -28.63 17.15
N VAL A 37 -5.20 -27.68 17.44
CA VAL A 37 -5.08 -26.77 18.58
C VAL A 37 -5.81 -27.41 19.77
N VAL A 38 -5.03 -28.02 20.67
CA VAL A 38 -5.53 -28.51 21.97
C VAL A 38 -6.02 -27.32 22.79
N GLY A 39 -7.31 -27.35 23.13
CA GLY A 39 -8.01 -26.26 23.80
C GLY A 39 -7.53 -26.02 25.23
N ASP A 40 -7.42 -24.75 25.59
CA ASP A 40 -7.55 -24.34 26.98
C ASP A 40 -8.50 -23.14 27.09
N SER A 41 -9.31 -23.20 28.14
CA SER A 41 -10.53 -22.44 28.31
C SER A 41 -10.22 -21.04 28.85
N ALA A 42 -10.52 -19.99 28.08
CA ALA A 42 -10.69 -18.65 28.64
C ALA A 42 -11.58 -17.77 27.76
N SER A 43 -12.79 -17.53 28.27
CA SER A 43 -13.50 -16.25 28.26
C SER A 43 -13.61 -15.50 26.93
N SER A 44 -14.81 -15.60 26.36
CA SER A 44 -15.36 -14.69 25.34
C SER A 44 -15.05 -13.22 25.63
N SER A 45 -14.25 -12.59 24.77
CA SER A 45 -14.43 -11.17 24.47
C SER A 45 -14.46 -11.01 22.96
N SER A 46 -15.66 -10.69 22.47
CA SER A 46 -15.88 -10.16 21.14
C SER A 46 -15.12 -8.84 21.02
N VAL A 47 -13.94 -8.88 20.42
CA VAL A 47 -13.21 -7.66 20.04
C VAL A 47 -13.98 -7.05 18.87
N GLN A 48 -14.93 -6.18 19.20
CA GLN A 48 -15.49 -5.23 18.26
C GLN A 48 -14.30 -4.48 17.64
N SER A 49 -14.19 -4.54 16.31
CA SER A 49 -13.32 -3.66 15.55
C SER A 49 -13.67 -2.22 15.91
N SER A 50 -12.86 -1.61 16.76
CA SER A 50 -12.98 -0.21 17.11
C SER A 50 -12.81 0.59 15.82
N ALA A 51 -13.92 1.12 15.30
CA ALA A 51 -13.88 2.27 14.43
C ALA A 51 -12.99 3.30 15.13
N SER A 52 -11.86 3.63 14.51
CA SER A 52 -10.95 4.64 15.02
C SER A 52 -11.71 5.96 14.98
N THR A 53 -12.33 6.33 16.09
CA THR A 53 -12.99 7.62 16.26
C THR A 53 -11.90 8.68 16.24
N PHE A 54 -11.64 9.25 15.07
CA PHE A 54 -10.76 10.40 14.93
C PHE A 54 -11.38 11.58 15.70
N PRO A 55 -10.59 12.32 16.49
CA PRO A 55 -11.08 13.48 17.21
C PRO A 55 -11.57 14.55 16.23
N ALA A 56 -12.69 15.19 16.56
CA ALA A 56 -13.49 16.12 15.73
C ALA A 56 -12.78 17.41 15.23
N ASP A 57 -11.45 17.48 15.35
CA ASP A 57 -10.58 18.57 14.88
C ASP A 57 -9.57 18.10 13.80
N SER A 58 -9.75 16.92 13.22
CA SER A 58 -8.89 16.43 12.14
C SER A 58 -9.25 17.10 10.82
N SER A 59 -8.49 18.13 10.43
CA SER A 59 -8.55 18.60 9.04
C SER A 59 -8.25 17.43 8.08
N PRO A 60 -8.87 17.39 6.89
CA PRO A 60 -8.62 16.33 5.90
C PRO A 60 -7.12 16.13 5.58
N GLU A 61 -6.33 17.20 5.62
CA GLU A 61 -4.87 17.15 5.46
C GLU A 61 -4.16 16.48 6.64
N LYS A 62 -4.65 16.67 7.87
CA LYS A 62 -4.09 16.01 9.05
C LYS A 62 -4.36 14.50 9.03
N GLU A 63 -5.53 14.08 8.56
CA GLU A 63 -5.83 12.68 8.33
C GLU A 63 -4.91 12.07 7.26
N LEU A 64 -4.75 12.76 6.13
CA LEU A 64 -3.81 12.35 5.09
C LEU A 64 -2.38 12.22 5.61
N ARG A 65 -1.92 13.19 6.39
CA ARG A 65 -0.58 13.13 6.99
C ARG A 65 -0.42 11.94 7.93
N SER A 66 -1.41 11.68 8.77
CA SER A 66 -1.41 10.55 9.69
C SER A 66 -1.33 9.21 8.95
N ARG A 67 -2.06 9.08 7.83
CA ARG A 67 -2.05 7.87 6.99
C ARG A 67 -0.70 7.66 6.31
N ILE A 68 -0.10 8.73 5.78
CA ILE A 68 1.26 8.68 5.23
C ILE A 68 2.28 8.22 6.28
N GLU A 69 2.23 8.78 7.49
CA GLU A 69 3.16 8.44 8.58
C GLU A 69 2.95 7.02 9.11
N SER A 70 1.70 6.52 9.07
CA SER A 70 1.38 5.13 9.39
C SER A 70 1.90 4.14 8.36
N GLY A 71 2.26 4.61 7.15
CA GLY A 71 2.75 3.79 6.05
C GLY A 71 1.65 3.12 5.22
N GLU A 72 0.42 3.62 5.32
CA GLU A 72 -0.70 3.24 4.45
C GLU A 72 -0.56 3.97 3.11
N TRP A 73 -0.28 3.23 2.04
CA TRP A 73 0.04 3.78 0.72
C TRP A 73 -0.96 3.36 -0.36
N ASP A 74 -1.71 2.28 -0.12
CA ASP A 74 -2.68 1.66 -1.01
C ASP A 74 -4.04 2.36 -0.96
N ASN A 75 -4.48 2.77 0.23
CA ASN A 75 -5.82 3.33 0.45
C ASN A 75 -5.83 4.87 0.54
N LEU A 76 -4.75 5.53 0.09
CA LEU A 76 -4.69 7.00 0.11
C LEU A 76 -5.73 7.63 -0.83
N ASP A 77 -6.19 6.89 -1.85
CA ASP A 77 -7.21 7.32 -2.79
C ASP A 77 -8.59 7.49 -2.15
N ASP A 78 -8.83 6.99 -0.93
CA ASP A 78 -10.10 7.19 -0.25
C ASP A 78 -10.24 8.60 0.32
N LEU A 79 -9.12 9.31 0.51
CA LEU A 79 -9.06 10.60 1.19
C LEU A 79 -9.31 11.76 0.23
N GLU A 80 -10.23 12.66 0.60
CA GLU A 80 -10.52 13.86 -0.19
C GLU A 80 -9.30 14.78 -0.35
N ALA A 81 -8.51 14.94 0.71
CA ALA A 81 -7.26 15.71 0.69
C ALA A 81 -6.25 15.15 -0.31
N PHE A 82 -6.21 13.82 -0.49
CA PHE A 82 -5.33 13.20 -1.47
C PHE A 82 -5.79 13.50 -2.90
N LYS A 83 -7.10 13.36 -3.16
CA LYS A 83 -7.71 13.66 -4.46
C LYS A 83 -7.54 15.13 -4.86
N ALA A 84 -7.54 16.04 -3.90
CA ALA A 84 -7.37 17.47 -4.13
C ALA A 84 -5.94 17.86 -4.56
N ARG A 85 -4.94 17.01 -4.33
CA ARG A 85 -3.54 17.29 -4.70
C ARG A 85 -3.29 17.18 -6.20
N THR A 86 -2.23 17.85 -6.65
CA THR A 86 -1.69 17.64 -8.00
C THR A 86 -1.26 16.18 -8.18
N PRO A 87 -1.21 15.66 -9.42
CA PRO A 87 -0.73 14.29 -9.68
C PRO A 87 0.67 14.02 -9.11
N GLU A 88 1.54 15.03 -9.14
CA GLU A 88 2.88 14.97 -8.52
C GLU A 88 2.79 14.91 -6.99
N GLY A 89 1.89 15.68 -6.39
CA GLY A 89 1.64 15.64 -4.94
C GLY A 89 1.06 14.31 -4.46
N GLN A 90 0.23 13.67 -5.29
CA GLN A 90 -0.30 12.32 -5.07
C GLN A 90 0.81 11.27 -5.17
N LEU A 91 1.66 11.37 -6.20
CA LEU A 91 2.84 10.53 -6.37
C LEU A 91 3.77 10.63 -5.15
N MET A 92 4.13 11.85 -4.74
CA MET A 92 5.00 12.08 -3.58
C MET A 92 4.39 11.48 -2.32
N ALA A 93 3.12 11.73 -2.03
CA ALA A 93 2.44 11.19 -0.85
C ALA A 93 2.47 9.65 -0.79
N ARG A 94 2.19 8.96 -1.90
CA ARG A 94 2.27 7.48 -1.97
C ARG A 94 3.69 6.98 -1.73
N THR A 95 4.68 7.61 -2.36
CA THR A 95 6.08 7.19 -2.22
C THR A 95 6.64 7.47 -0.82
N GLU A 96 6.18 8.55 -0.18
CA GLU A 96 6.51 8.88 1.20
C GLU A 96 5.91 7.84 2.18
N ALA A 97 4.65 7.43 1.99
CA ALA A 97 4.02 6.40 2.78
C ALA A 97 4.75 5.05 2.65
N LEU A 98 5.20 4.69 1.44
CA LEU A 98 6.04 3.51 1.21
C LEU A 98 7.37 3.59 1.99
N ASP A 99 8.02 4.75 2.02
CA ASP A 99 9.25 4.94 2.78
C ASP A 99 9.04 4.84 4.31
N PHE A 100 7.93 5.38 4.82
CA PHE A 100 7.54 5.15 6.22
C PHE A 100 7.35 3.67 6.51
N ARG A 101 6.64 2.95 5.64
CA ARG A 101 6.41 1.52 5.84
C ARG A 101 7.69 0.70 5.82
N VAL A 102 8.62 1.01 4.90
CA VAL A 102 9.94 0.37 4.84
C VAL A 102 10.72 0.61 6.13
N ARG A 103 10.80 1.86 6.61
CA ARG A 103 11.48 2.20 7.86
C ARG A 103 10.89 1.46 9.07
N GLN A 104 9.57 1.37 9.17
CA GLN A 104 8.91 0.60 10.24
C GLN A 104 9.25 -0.90 10.20
N LEU A 105 9.42 -1.48 9.00
CA LEU A 105 9.82 -2.87 8.84
C LEU A 105 11.30 -3.07 9.19
N GLU A 106 12.17 -2.15 8.76
CA GLU A 106 13.60 -2.16 9.07
C GLU A 106 13.86 -2.09 10.58
N LEU A 107 13.10 -1.25 11.30
CA LEU A 107 13.18 -1.15 12.76
C LEU A 107 12.84 -2.46 13.49
N ARG A 108 12.05 -3.35 12.89
CA ARG A 108 11.68 -4.65 13.49
C ARG A 108 12.69 -5.75 13.22
N LEU A 109 13.56 -5.61 12.21
CA LEU A 109 14.52 -6.65 11.82
C LEU A 109 15.45 -7.12 12.95
N PRO A 110 16.02 -6.22 13.80
CA PRO A 110 16.90 -6.66 14.87
C PRO A 110 16.20 -7.56 15.90
N MET A 111 14.94 -7.27 16.22
CA MET A 111 14.13 -8.06 17.15
C MET A 111 13.92 -9.48 16.62
N LEU A 112 13.54 -9.62 15.35
CA LEU A 112 13.30 -10.93 14.72
C LEU A 112 14.56 -11.79 14.66
N LEU A 113 15.73 -11.15 14.49
CA LEU A 113 17.00 -11.86 14.51
C LEU A 113 17.36 -12.35 15.93
N ASN A 114 17.12 -11.52 16.95
CA ASN A 114 17.42 -11.84 18.34
C ASN A 114 16.51 -12.94 18.91
N GLU A 115 15.26 -13.02 18.43
CA GLU A 115 14.28 -14.03 18.86
C GLU A 115 14.38 -15.35 18.05
N HIS A 116 15.39 -15.49 17.18
CA HIS A 116 15.56 -16.64 16.28
C HIS A 116 14.38 -16.90 15.34
N LEU A 117 13.58 -15.87 15.05
CA LEU A 117 12.43 -15.93 14.15
C LEU A 117 12.89 -15.74 12.69
N HIS A 118 13.75 -16.64 12.21
CA HIS A 118 14.41 -16.54 10.91
C HIS A 118 13.43 -16.48 9.72
N ASP A 119 12.33 -17.23 9.76
CA ASP A 119 11.34 -17.20 8.69
C ASP A 119 10.62 -15.86 8.62
N ALA A 120 10.22 -15.31 9.77
CA ALA A 120 9.62 -13.98 9.85
C ALA A 120 10.60 -12.90 9.37
N TYR A 121 11.88 -13.01 9.73
CA TYR A 121 12.94 -12.13 9.25
C TYR A 121 13.06 -12.14 7.72
N ILE A 122 13.11 -13.34 7.11
CA ILE A 122 13.17 -13.49 5.65
C ILE A 122 11.92 -12.90 4.99
N GLN A 123 10.73 -13.13 5.55
CA GLN A 123 9.48 -12.55 5.04
C GLN A 123 9.50 -11.01 5.08
N VAL A 124 10.00 -10.42 6.16
CA VAL A 124 10.13 -8.96 6.27
C VAL A 124 11.11 -8.42 5.23
N LEU A 125 12.25 -9.08 4.99
CA LEU A 125 13.18 -8.68 3.93
C LEU A 125 12.55 -8.76 2.53
N LYS A 126 11.83 -9.84 2.22
CA LYS A 126 11.08 -9.98 0.96
C LYS A 126 10.06 -8.85 0.80
N LYS A 127 9.35 -8.50 1.88
CA LYS A 127 8.37 -7.42 1.88
C LYS A 127 9.02 -6.04 1.66
N ILE A 128 10.14 -5.75 2.33
CA ILE A 128 10.91 -4.51 2.11
C ILE A 128 11.33 -4.40 0.63
N HIS A 129 11.85 -5.49 0.05
CA HIS A 129 12.24 -5.52 -1.35
C HIS A 129 11.07 -5.26 -2.29
N ALA A 130 9.92 -5.90 -2.04
CA ALA A 130 8.70 -5.67 -2.82
C ALA A 130 8.25 -4.21 -2.76
N LEU A 131 8.21 -3.60 -1.58
CA LEU A 131 7.82 -2.19 -1.40
C LEU A 131 8.77 -1.23 -2.15
N ARG A 132 10.09 -1.48 -2.11
CA ARG A 132 11.07 -0.68 -2.86
C ARG A 132 10.88 -0.82 -4.37
N LYS A 133 10.57 -2.02 -4.86
CA LYS A 133 10.20 -2.24 -6.28
C LYS A 133 8.91 -1.51 -6.64
N THR A 134 7.88 -1.56 -5.79
CA THR A 134 6.63 -0.84 -5.99
C THR A 134 6.87 0.66 -6.12
N LYS A 135 7.69 1.25 -5.23
CA LYS A 135 8.08 2.66 -5.33
C LYS A 135 8.71 2.98 -6.70
N GLY A 136 9.66 2.16 -7.15
CA GLY A 136 10.28 2.32 -8.46
C GLY A 136 9.27 2.19 -9.63
N ALA A 137 8.34 1.23 -9.54
CA ALA A 137 7.31 1.04 -10.54
C ALA A 137 6.35 2.23 -10.63
N ILE A 138 5.89 2.76 -9.49
CA ILE A 138 5.01 3.94 -9.46
C ILE A 138 5.68 5.12 -10.18
N PHE A 139 6.96 5.39 -9.89
CA PHE A 139 7.72 6.43 -10.60
C PHE A 139 7.84 6.17 -12.09
N TYR A 140 8.19 4.93 -12.46
CA TYR A 140 8.34 4.54 -13.86
C TYR A 140 7.05 4.77 -14.64
N TYR A 141 5.90 4.31 -14.13
CA TYR A 141 4.63 4.48 -14.83
C TYR A 141 4.20 5.94 -14.91
N PHE A 142 4.35 6.70 -13.83
CA PHE A 142 4.02 8.13 -13.83
C PHE A 142 4.77 8.90 -14.92
N TYR A 143 6.10 8.70 -15.03
CA TYR A 143 6.92 9.45 -15.99
C TYR A 143 6.89 8.87 -17.41
N LYS A 144 6.68 7.56 -17.55
CA LYS A 144 6.46 6.94 -18.87
C LYS A 144 5.23 7.54 -19.54
N ASP A 145 4.16 7.72 -18.79
CA ASP A 145 2.89 8.21 -19.33
C ASP A 145 2.91 9.73 -19.54
N SER A 146 3.65 10.49 -18.71
CA SER A 146 3.85 11.92 -18.94
C SER A 146 4.70 12.18 -20.19
N GLY A 147 5.77 11.41 -20.41
CA GLY A 147 6.64 11.55 -21.59
C GLY A 147 5.96 11.19 -22.92
N GLN A 148 4.87 10.41 -22.92
CA GLN A 148 4.10 10.11 -24.13
C GLN A 148 3.10 11.21 -24.51
N ARG A 149 2.58 12.00 -23.56
CA ARG A 149 1.65 13.09 -23.85
C ARG A 149 2.33 14.28 -24.53
N ASP A 150 3.56 14.61 -24.12
CA ASP A 150 4.32 15.74 -24.69
C ASP A 150 4.77 15.52 -26.14
N LEU A 151 4.84 14.26 -26.59
CA LEU A 151 5.20 13.90 -27.97
C LEU A 151 3.98 13.77 -28.90
N GLY A 152 2.76 13.83 -28.35
CA GLY A 152 1.51 13.60 -29.09
C GLY A 152 0.87 14.84 -29.71
N ASP A 153 1.23 16.05 -29.26
CA ASP A 153 0.53 17.30 -29.60
C ASP A 153 1.25 18.16 -30.65
N GLY A 154 2.07 17.52 -31.49
CA GLY A 154 2.81 18.14 -32.59
C GLY A 154 2.12 18.03 -33.96
N ARG A 155 0.78 18.20 -34.04
CA ARG A 155 0.05 18.28 -35.32
C ARG A 155 -1.10 19.28 -35.30
#